data_AF-A0A951UJV8-F1
#
_entry.id   AF-A0A951UJV8-F1
#
_cell.length_a   1.000
_cell.length_b   1.000
_cell.length_c   1.000
_cell.angle_alpha   90.00
_cell.angle_beta   90.00
_cell.angle_gamma   90.00
#
_symmetry.space_group_name_H-M   'P 1'
#
loop_
_entity.id
_entity.type
_entity.pdbx_description
1 polymer ?
#
loop_
_entity_poly.entity_id
_entity_poly.type
_entity_poly.pdbx_seq_one_letter_code
_entity_poly.pdbx_strand_id
1 'polypeptide(L)' 'MNFHRLRTGEYFRIPGMTTSYVYKKVSNSCCRLNGFLQPIQSQSLVKRLNADEIRDYIAQQQSELESFETDSY' A
#
# COMPACT_ATOMS: atom_id res chain seq x y z
N MET A 1 -11.22 -10.12 0.42
CA MET A 1 -12.39 -9.32 0.00
C MET A 1 -12.15 -8.76 -1.39
N ASN A 2 -13.11 -8.10 -2.02
CA ASN A 2 -12.89 -7.46 -3.34
C ASN A 2 -12.56 -5.96 -3.19
N PHE A 3 -11.77 -5.43 -4.13
CA PHE A 3 -11.33 -4.03 -4.14
C PHE A 3 -12.47 -3.00 -4.05
N HIS A 4 -13.61 -3.25 -4.72
CA HIS A 4 -14.76 -2.34 -4.65
C HIS A 4 -15.31 -2.14 -3.23
N ARG A 5 -15.11 -3.11 -2.31
CA ARG A 5 -15.60 -3.03 -0.93
C ARG A 5 -14.73 -2.17 -0.02
N LEU A 6 -13.50 -1.85 -0.43
CA LEU A 6 -12.64 -0.92 0.29
C LEU A 6 -13.18 0.51 0.18
N ARG A 7 -12.97 1.31 1.20
CA ARG A 7 -13.20 2.77 1.13
C ARG A 7 -11.97 3.47 0.55
N THR A 8 -12.19 4.61 -0.09
CA THR A 8 -11.08 5.48 -0.50
C THR A 8 -10.25 5.86 0.72
N GLY A 9 -8.93 5.79 0.59
CA GLY A 9 -7.97 6.01 1.66
C GLY A 9 -7.58 4.77 2.44
N GLU A 10 -8.29 3.64 2.31
CA GLU A 10 -7.91 2.39 2.97
C GLU A 10 -6.69 1.73 2.31
N TYR A 11 -5.84 1.16 3.16
CA TYR A 11 -4.66 0.41 2.75
C TYR A 11 -5.00 -1.08 2.57
N PHE A 12 -4.43 -1.69 1.54
CA PHE A 12 -4.65 -3.09 1.21
C PHE A 12 -3.43 -3.70 0.53
N ARG A 13 -3.39 -5.03 0.49
CA ARG A 13 -2.43 -5.81 -0.29
C ARG A 13 -3.14 -6.81 -1.20
N ILE A 14 -2.50 -7.18 -2.29
CA ILE A 14 -2.97 -8.24 -3.17
C ILE A 14 -2.53 -9.59 -2.56
N PRO A 15 -3.43 -10.56 -2.35
CA PRO A 15 -3.04 -11.88 -1.85
C PRO A 15 -2.00 -12.54 -2.75
N GLY A 16 -0.98 -13.15 -2.14
CA GLY A 16 0.12 -13.78 -2.88
C GLY A 16 1.28 -12.83 -3.21
N MET A 17 1.13 -11.51 -3.03
CA MET A 17 2.26 -10.57 -3.07
C MET A 17 3.00 -10.52 -1.72
N THR A 18 4.26 -10.09 -1.77
CA THR A 18 5.06 -9.91 -0.55
C THR A 18 4.47 -8.80 0.33
N THR A 19 4.77 -8.84 1.62
CA THR A 19 4.26 -7.89 2.62
C THR A 19 4.73 -6.46 2.38
N SER A 20 5.79 -6.28 1.59
CA SER A 20 6.33 -4.98 1.18
C SER A 20 5.45 -4.23 0.18
N TYR A 21 4.51 -4.91 -0.50
CA TYR A 21 3.60 -4.27 -1.45
C TYR A 21 2.30 -3.84 -0.77
N VAL A 22 2.29 -2.60 -0.27
CA VAL A 22 1.12 -1.97 0.33
C VAL A 22 0.54 -0.92 -0.62
N TYR A 23 -0.75 -1.09 -0.93
CA TYR A 23 -1.50 -0.21 -1.81
C TYR A 23 -2.48 0.64 -1.01
N LYS A 24 -2.77 1.85 -1.50
CA LYS A 24 -3.82 2.73 -0.97
C LYS A 24 -4.93 2.91 -1.99
N LYS A 25 -6.19 2.68 -1.62
CA LYS A 25 -7.31 2.91 -2.53
C LYS A 25 -7.49 4.41 -2.77
N VAL A 26 -7.59 4.80 -4.05
CA VAL A 26 -7.85 6.20 -4.46
C VAL A 26 -9.24 6.34 -5.07
N SER A 27 -9.66 5.38 -5.90
CA SER A 27 -10.97 5.37 -6.54
C SER A 27 -11.46 3.93 -6.72
N ASN A 28 -12.60 3.74 -7.39
CA ASN A 28 -13.14 2.41 -7.69
C ASN A 28 -12.38 1.64 -8.77
N SER A 29 -11.46 2.30 -9.48
CA SER A 29 -10.65 1.72 -10.56
C SER A 29 -9.14 1.95 -10.39
N CYS A 30 -8.72 2.72 -9.39
CA CYS A 30 -7.32 3.08 -9.18
C CYS A 30 -6.89 2.98 -7.71
N CYS A 31 -5.64 2.56 -7.52
CA CYS A 31 -4.93 2.57 -6.24
C CYS A 31 -3.58 3.28 -6.38
N ARG A 32 -2.91 3.56 -5.26
CA ARG A 32 -1.52 4.04 -5.23
C ARG A 32 -0.61 3.00 -4.62
N LEU A 33 0.57 2.83 -5.20
CA LEU A 33 1.70 2.07 -4.67
C LEU A 33 2.92 2.98 -4.68
N ASN A 34 3.57 3.19 -3.54
CA ASN A 34 4.78 4.02 -3.42
C ASN A 34 4.66 5.41 -4.11
N GLY A 35 3.48 6.04 -4.00
CA GLY A 35 3.20 7.35 -4.61
C GLY A 35 2.69 7.29 -6.07
N PHE A 36 2.87 6.18 -6.78
CA PHE A 36 2.43 6.03 -8.16
C PHE A 36 1.00 5.49 -8.25
N LEU A 37 0.17 6.11 -9.10
CA LEU A 37 -1.18 5.64 -9.37
C LEU A 37 -1.12 4.40 -10.28
N GLN A 38 -1.83 3.34 -9.89
CA GLN A 38 -1.93 2.11 -10.66
C GLN A 38 -3.40 1.75 -10.91
N PRO A 39 -3.73 1.24 -12.11
CA PRO A 39 -5.06 0.71 -12.39
C PRO A 39 -5.27 -0.61 -11.63
N ILE A 40 -6.51 -0.86 -11.20
CA ILE A 40 -6.90 -2.12 -10.57
C ILE A 40 -8.35 -2.47 -10.91
N GLN A 41 -8.63 -3.76 -11.08
CA GLN A 41 -9.98 -4.21 -11.36
C GLN A 41 -10.83 -4.17 -10.08
N SER A 42 -12.07 -3.73 -10.19
CA SER A 42 -13.02 -3.61 -9.05
C SER A 42 -13.30 -4.95 -8.34
N GLN A 43 -13.15 -6.05 -9.07
CA GLN A 43 -13.35 -7.41 -8.58
C GLN A 43 -12.06 -8.07 -8.07
N SER A 44 -10.90 -7.43 -8.22
CA SER A 44 -9.63 -7.97 -7.72
C SER A 44 -9.72 -8.31 -6.24
N LEU A 45 -9.23 -9.50 -5.89
CA LEU A 45 -9.12 -9.93 -4.52
C LEU A 45 -8.03 -9.13 -3.80
N VAL A 46 -8.39 -8.60 -2.64
CA VAL A 46 -7.55 -7.77 -1.79
C VAL A 46 -7.71 -8.17 -0.32
N LYS A 47 -6.65 -8.00 0.44
CA LYS A 47 -6.67 -8.05 1.90
C LYS A 47 -6.48 -6.63 2.42
N ARG A 48 -7.48 -6.10 3.14
CA ARG A 48 -7.35 -4.84 3.88
C ARG A 48 -6.31 -4.99 4.98
N LEU A 49 -5.48 -3.98 5.14
CA LEU A 49 -4.56 -3.91 6.27
C LEU A 49 -5.28 -3.38 7.52
N ASN A 50 -4.92 -3.92 8.67
CA ASN A 50 -5.33 -3.36 9.96
C ASN A 50 -4.40 -2.20 10.37
N ALA A 51 -4.71 -1.55 11.50
CA ALA A 51 -3.96 -0.39 11.96
C ALA A 51 -2.48 -0.70 12.30
N ASP A 52 -2.21 -1.90 12.83
CA ASP A 52 -0.85 -2.31 13.19
C ASP A 52 -0.02 -2.61 11.94
N GLU A 53 -0.58 -3.35 10.97
CA GLU A 53 0.05 -3.59 9.66
C GLU A 53 0.36 -2.28 8.91
N ILE A 54 -0.51 -1.26 9.05
CA ILE A 54 -0.26 0.08 8.47
C ILE A 54 0.87 0.80 9.22
N ARG A 55 0.90 0.72 10.56
CA ARG A 55 1.95 1.34 11.37
C ARG A 55 3.32 0.75 11.03
N ASP A 56 3.40 -0.57 10.94
CA ASP A 56 4.63 -1.28 10.60
C ASP A 56 5.13 -0.89 9.21
N TYR A 57 4.22 -0.81 8.23
CA TYR A 57 4.55 -0.35 6.88
C TYR A 57 5.11 1.09 6.87
N ILE A 58 4.47 2.02 7.61
CA ILE A 58 4.92 3.41 7.68
C ILE A 58 6.29 3.50 8.36
N ALA A 59 6.51 2.76 9.46
CA ALA A 59 7.79 2.71 10.15
C ALA A 59 8.90 2.16 9.25
N GLN A 60 8.60 1.11 8.47
CA GLN A 60 9.54 0.54 7.50
C GLN A 60 9.91 1.56 6.41
N GLN A 61 8.91 2.25 5.83
CA GLN A 61 9.16 3.28 4.82
C GLN A 61 10.00 4.46 5.35
N GLN A 62 9.80 4.86 6.62
CA GLN A 62 10.63 5.91 7.24
C GLN A 62 12.07 5.45 7.43
N SER A 63 12.29 4.22 7.89
CA SER A 63 13.64 3.66 8.04
C SER A 63 14.39 3.50 6.71
N GLU A 64 13.68 3.18 5.64
CA GLU A 64 14.25 3.12 4.28
C GLU A 64 14.64 4.52 3.81
N LEU A 65 13.83 5.54 4.09
CA LEU A 65 14.11 6.92 3.70
C LEU A 65 15.33 7.51 4.44
N GLU A 66 15.44 7.25 5.75
CA GLU A 66 16.58 7.70 6.57
C GLU A 66 17.90 7.03 6.17
N SER A 67 17.86 5.81 5.62
CA SER A 67 19.06 5.10 5.18
C SER A 67 19.73 5.69 3.93
N PHE A 68 19.04 6.53 3.15
CA PHE A 68 19.60 7.18 1.95
C PHE A 68 20.25 8.55 2.21
N GLU A 69 20.08 9.15 3.40
CA GLU A 69 20.63 10.47 3.71
C GLU A 69 22.07 10.44 4.28
N THR A 70 22.69 9.26 4.42
CA THR A 70 24.03 9.12 5.04
C THR A 70 25.20 8.88 4.08
N ASP A 71 24.98 8.90 2.75
CA ASP A 71 26.04 8.66 1.74
C ASP A 71 26.30 9.89 0.83
N SER A 72 26.37 11.09 1.41
CA SER A 72 26.92 12.26 0.72
C SER A 72 27.87 13.01 1.65
N TYR A 73 29.14 12.59 1.66
CA TYR A 73 30.27 13.31 2.25
C TYR A 73 31.14 13.92 1.15
#